data_AF-A0A6A5GYH4-F1
#
_entry.id   AF-A0A6A5GYH4-F1
#
_cell.length_a   1.000
_cell.length_b   1.000
_cell.length_c   1.000
_cell.angle_alpha   90.00
_cell.angle_beta   90.00
_cell.angle_gamma   90.00
#
_symmetry.space_group_name_H-M   'P 1'
#
loop_
_entity.id
_entity.type
_entity.pdbx_description
1 polymer ?
#
loop_
_entity_poly.entity_id
_entity_poly.type
_entity_poly.pdbx_seq_one_letter_code
_entity_poly.pdbx_strand_id
1 'polypeptide(L)'
;MSSYTNNGNEVSIKFAKFWVNYVCDLFRTKFNLLFLDSNASIEHMSAVAEWTKSLISECWFCHIAGDDAKSESITRFFEITNFPIRFLIFDLKHEYEIAPINCGVLNVEEVRIFTKTSKNPVNWFTVEQMMRTNCSKMILGACTFDENDLNQFIKGWINGNNSKMELFITVVKTIDFALVFDGIEVDVRDPMLVRPFYSSMLTHPLEFLIVGGLDIRRNDGTVASIQPGAEFAGPRVMNYFTMVVWPQGKPDELVAKKTEDVHKNGAEWYKKAVQVVNDPARVDKPIVDSDAYGKN
;
A
#
# COMPACT_ATOMS: atom_id res chain seq x y z
N MET A 1 7.74 -42.26 15.44
CA MET A 1 7.69 -41.17 14.45
C MET A 1 9.07 -40.52 14.37
N SER A 2 9.60 -40.31 13.16
CA SER A 2 10.88 -39.62 12.96
C SER A 2 10.82 -38.22 13.57
N SER A 3 11.86 -37.77 14.26
CA SER A 3 11.99 -36.40 14.80
C SER A 3 11.94 -35.31 13.73
N TYR A 4 11.94 -35.69 12.45
CA TYR A 4 12.05 -34.81 11.30
C TYR A 4 10.76 -34.68 10.49
N THR A 5 9.72 -35.46 10.76
CA THR A 5 8.47 -35.45 9.98
C THR A 5 7.25 -35.45 10.90
N ASN A 6 6.33 -34.51 10.69
CA ASN A 6 5.15 -34.39 11.54
C ASN A 6 3.95 -35.25 11.10
N ASN A 7 3.88 -35.64 9.81
CA ASN A 7 3.01 -36.70 9.25
C ASN A 7 3.22 -36.84 7.72
N GLY A 8 4.37 -37.39 7.30
CA GLY A 8 4.62 -37.79 5.90
C GLY A 8 4.91 -36.66 4.90
N ASN A 9 4.29 -35.49 5.01
CA ASN A 9 4.45 -34.37 4.07
C ASN A 9 4.92 -33.04 4.70
N GLU A 10 5.00 -32.95 6.02
CA GLU A 10 5.42 -31.74 6.73
C GLU A 10 6.79 -31.90 7.40
N VAL A 11 7.66 -30.96 7.09
CA VAL A 11 9.00 -30.82 7.69
C VAL A 11 8.86 -30.31 9.12
N SER A 12 9.44 -31.02 10.10
CA SER A 12 9.39 -30.56 11.49
C SER A 12 10.20 -29.28 11.69
N ILE A 13 9.81 -28.45 12.67
CA ILE A 13 10.57 -27.24 13.02
C ILE A 13 12.03 -27.57 13.39
N LYS A 14 12.29 -28.74 13.96
CA LYS A 14 13.66 -29.20 14.28
C LYS A 14 14.49 -29.38 13.01
N PHE A 15 13.91 -29.97 11.97
CA PHE A 15 14.57 -30.12 10.67
C PHE A 15 14.80 -28.76 9.99
N ALA A 16 13.79 -27.90 9.98
CA ALA A 16 13.90 -26.55 9.41
C ALA A 16 15.03 -25.74 10.08
N LYS A 17 15.08 -25.76 11.41
CA LYS A 17 16.15 -25.11 12.20
C LYS A 17 17.54 -25.60 11.82
N PHE A 18 17.71 -26.93 11.70
CA PHE A 18 18.99 -27.53 11.34
C PHE A 18 19.47 -27.05 9.97
N TRP A 19 18.62 -27.15 8.94
CA TRP A 19 19.01 -26.79 7.58
C TRP A 19 19.21 -25.30 7.37
N VAL A 20 18.34 -24.46 7.96
CA VAL A 20 18.50 -23.02 7.87
C VAL A 20 19.83 -22.58 8.50
N ASN A 21 20.17 -23.10 9.69
CA ASN A 21 21.46 -22.81 10.31
C ASN A 21 22.63 -23.31 9.45
N TYR A 22 22.56 -24.55 8.95
CA TYR A 22 23.62 -25.11 8.09
C TYR A 22 23.85 -24.28 6.83
N VAL A 23 22.79 -23.86 6.14
CA VAL A 23 22.87 -23.02 4.93
C VAL A 23 23.40 -21.63 5.27
N CYS A 24 22.90 -21.02 6.34
CA CYS A 24 23.40 -19.73 6.83
C CYS A 24 24.90 -19.76 7.15
N ASP A 25 25.37 -20.81 7.82
CA ASP A 25 26.78 -21.00 8.16
C ASP A 25 27.63 -21.24 6.91
N LEU A 26 27.18 -22.12 6.01
CA LEU A 26 27.88 -22.49 4.79
C LEU A 26 28.10 -21.27 3.86
N PHE A 27 27.06 -20.47 3.65
CA PHE A 27 27.10 -19.32 2.75
C PHE A 27 27.43 -18.00 3.48
N ARG A 28 27.64 -18.03 4.79
CA ARG A 28 27.86 -16.85 5.64
C ARG A 28 26.78 -15.78 5.44
N THR A 29 25.53 -16.23 5.36
CA THR A 29 24.37 -15.37 5.11
C THR A 29 23.38 -15.46 6.26
N LYS A 30 22.50 -14.47 6.37
CA LYS A 30 21.35 -14.50 7.28
C LYS A 30 20.10 -14.76 6.46
N PHE A 31 19.22 -15.62 6.97
CA PHE A 31 17.88 -15.72 6.41
C PHE A 31 17.03 -14.57 6.93
N ASN A 32 16.22 -13.98 6.06
CA ASN A 32 15.31 -12.88 6.39
C ASN A 32 13.96 -13.02 5.66
N LEU A 33 13.62 -14.25 5.24
CA LEU A 33 12.33 -14.62 4.66
C LEU A 33 11.62 -15.61 5.59
N LEU A 34 10.33 -15.38 5.82
CA LEU A 34 9.46 -16.25 6.61
C LEU A 34 8.22 -16.59 5.80
N PHE A 35 7.93 -17.88 5.72
CA PHE A 35 6.69 -18.42 5.17
C PHE A 35 6.03 -19.24 6.28
N LEU A 36 4.85 -18.78 6.71
CA LEU A 36 4.12 -19.35 7.84
C LEU A 36 2.78 -19.88 7.35
N ASP A 37 2.46 -21.09 7.77
CA ASP A 37 1.14 -21.68 7.56
C ASP A 37 0.13 -21.07 8.54
N SER A 38 -0.92 -20.44 8.04
CA SER A 38 -1.94 -19.81 8.87
C SER A 38 -2.71 -20.79 9.77
N ASN A 39 -2.67 -22.10 9.50
CA ASN A 39 -3.29 -23.15 10.31
C ASN A 39 -2.32 -23.78 11.34
N ALA A 40 -1.07 -23.32 11.42
CA ALA A 40 -0.11 -23.83 12.40
C ALA A 40 -0.62 -23.65 13.85
N SER A 41 -0.29 -24.60 14.73
CA SER A 41 -0.67 -24.52 16.14
C SER A 41 0.05 -23.38 16.86
N ILE A 42 -0.50 -22.98 18.01
CA ILE A 42 0.08 -21.93 18.84
C ILE A 42 1.51 -22.28 19.29
N GLU A 43 1.79 -23.56 19.56
CA GLU A 43 3.12 -24.05 19.93
C GLU A 43 4.10 -23.91 18.77
N HIS A 44 3.67 -24.25 17.54
CA HIS A 44 4.51 -24.13 16.35
C HIS A 44 4.81 -22.66 16.02
N MET A 45 3.79 -21.81 15.99
CA MET A 45 3.95 -20.36 15.77
C MET A 45 4.86 -19.73 16.83
N SER A 46 4.66 -20.08 18.10
CA SER A 46 5.52 -19.61 19.20
C SER A 46 6.96 -20.07 19.03
N ALA A 47 7.18 -21.34 18.68
CA ALA A 47 8.52 -21.90 18.53
C ALA A 47 9.29 -21.33 17.33
N VAL A 48 8.58 -20.91 16.27
CA VAL A 48 9.15 -20.16 15.13
C VAL A 48 9.46 -18.72 15.54
N ALA A 49 8.52 -18.02 16.20
CA ALA A 49 8.74 -16.65 16.66
C ALA A 49 9.94 -16.54 17.63
N GLU A 50 10.02 -17.44 18.61
CA GLU A 50 11.13 -17.51 19.59
C GLU A 50 12.48 -17.79 18.94
N TRP A 51 12.50 -18.60 17.89
CA TRP A 51 13.73 -18.90 17.17
C TRP A 51 14.19 -17.73 16.30
N THR A 52 13.27 -17.20 15.50
CA THR A 52 13.55 -16.14 14.53
C THR A 52 13.94 -14.82 15.17
N LYS A 53 13.36 -14.46 16.33
CA LYS A 53 13.70 -13.20 17.04
C LYS A 53 15.18 -13.08 17.42
N SER A 54 15.90 -14.20 17.56
CA SER A 54 17.34 -14.20 17.86
C SER A 54 18.25 -14.12 16.62
N LEU A 55 17.69 -14.38 15.43
CA LEU A 55 18.45 -14.57 14.20
C LEU A 55 18.20 -13.45 13.18
N ILE A 56 17.01 -12.88 13.22
CA ILE A 56 16.54 -11.87 12.26
C ILE A 56 16.62 -10.49 12.92
N SER A 57 17.51 -9.64 12.41
CA SER A 57 17.55 -8.22 12.78
C SER A 57 16.51 -7.40 12.03
N GLU A 58 16.16 -7.82 10.82
CA GLU A 58 15.11 -7.27 9.96
C GLU A 58 14.62 -8.40 9.04
N CYS A 59 13.31 -8.63 9.01
CA CYS A 59 12.70 -9.60 8.12
C CYS A 59 12.37 -8.90 6.81
N TRP A 60 13.00 -9.30 5.71
CA TRP A 60 12.72 -8.73 4.40
C TRP A 60 11.32 -9.10 3.91
N PHE A 61 10.86 -10.32 4.18
CA PHE A 61 9.56 -10.79 3.69
C PHE A 61 8.93 -11.80 4.65
N CYS A 62 7.76 -11.49 5.18
CA CYS A 62 6.97 -12.38 6.02
C CYS A 62 5.64 -12.66 5.33
N HIS A 63 5.37 -13.92 5.00
CA HIS A 63 4.16 -14.35 4.33
C HIS A 63 3.42 -15.37 5.19
N ILE A 64 2.18 -15.04 5.55
CA ILE A 64 1.28 -15.91 6.30
C ILE A 64 0.16 -16.32 5.36
N ALA A 65 0.07 -17.61 5.05
CA ALA A 65 -0.84 -18.11 4.02
C ALA A 65 -1.45 -19.45 4.40
N GLY A 66 -2.66 -19.69 3.90
CA GLY A 66 -3.36 -20.95 4.07
C GLY A 66 -4.86 -20.80 3.86
N ASP A 67 -5.54 -21.94 3.74
CA ASP A 67 -6.99 -22.01 3.55
C ASP A 67 -7.74 -21.94 4.89
N ASP A 68 -7.09 -22.31 5.99
CA ASP A 68 -7.59 -22.14 7.36
C ASP A 68 -6.67 -21.17 8.12
N ALA A 69 -7.25 -20.35 9.00
CA ALA A 69 -6.48 -19.42 9.83
C ALA A 69 -6.81 -19.59 11.32
N LYS A 70 -5.77 -19.78 12.15
CA LYS A 70 -5.86 -19.79 13.61
C LYS A 70 -5.42 -18.44 14.14
N SER A 71 -6.39 -17.53 14.31
CA SER A 71 -6.12 -16.14 14.72
C SER A 71 -5.31 -16.02 16.01
N GLU A 72 -5.54 -16.89 17.00
CA GLU A 72 -4.77 -16.93 18.25
C GLU A 72 -3.30 -17.29 18.04
N SER A 73 -3.01 -18.19 17.09
CA SER A 73 -1.65 -18.66 16.79
C SER A 73 -0.87 -17.58 16.05
N ILE A 74 -1.52 -16.90 15.11
CA ILE A 74 -0.94 -15.76 14.38
C ILE A 74 -0.74 -14.57 15.33
N THR A 75 -1.72 -14.26 16.17
CA THR A 75 -1.59 -13.23 17.21
C THR A 75 -0.39 -13.53 18.11
N ARG A 76 -0.27 -14.78 18.58
CA ARG A 76 0.85 -15.20 19.43
C ARG A 76 2.20 -15.04 18.76
N PHE A 77 2.29 -15.25 17.44
CA PHE A 77 3.51 -14.98 16.68
C PHE A 77 3.92 -13.50 16.82
N PHE A 78 3.00 -12.57 16.56
CA PHE A 78 3.27 -11.13 16.65
C PHE A 78 3.53 -10.63 18.08
N GLU A 79 2.98 -11.29 19.10
CA GLU A 79 3.30 -11.00 20.51
C GLU A 79 4.76 -11.31 20.86
N ILE A 80 5.35 -12.31 20.21
CA ILE A 80 6.71 -12.80 20.50
C ILE A 80 7.74 -12.08 19.61
N THR A 81 7.43 -11.86 18.33
CA THR A 81 8.35 -11.21 17.40
C THR A 81 8.48 -9.72 17.66
N ASN A 82 9.69 -9.20 17.57
CA ASN A 82 9.98 -7.77 17.78
C ASN A 82 10.87 -7.15 16.70
N PHE A 83 11.20 -7.91 15.64
CA PHE A 83 12.01 -7.40 14.53
C PHE A 83 11.14 -6.61 13.54
N PRO A 84 11.70 -5.59 12.86
CA PRO A 84 11.04 -4.93 11.73
C PRO A 84 10.77 -5.92 10.59
N ILE A 85 9.65 -5.74 9.89
CA ILE A 85 9.30 -6.53 8.71
C ILE A 85 9.14 -5.59 7.52
N ARG A 86 9.92 -5.78 6.46
CA ARG A 86 9.82 -4.92 5.28
C ARG A 86 8.52 -5.16 4.53
N PHE A 87 8.27 -6.41 4.13
CA PHE A 87 7.03 -6.79 3.45
C PHE A 87 6.28 -7.83 4.27
N LEU A 88 5.09 -7.46 4.79
CA LEU A 88 4.19 -8.38 5.47
C LEU A 88 3.00 -8.71 4.56
N ILE A 89 2.78 -9.99 4.31
CA ILE A 89 1.69 -10.48 3.46
C ILE A 89 0.82 -11.46 4.23
N PHE A 90 -0.49 -11.22 4.20
CA PHE A 90 -1.52 -12.16 4.58
C PHE A 90 -2.24 -12.65 3.32
N ASP A 91 -2.12 -13.93 2.99
CA ASP A 91 -2.89 -14.62 1.94
C ASP A 91 -3.78 -15.69 2.57
N LEU A 92 -4.76 -15.22 3.35
CA LEU A 92 -5.68 -16.06 4.10
C LEU A 92 -6.93 -16.33 3.25
N LYS A 93 -7.15 -17.60 2.90
CA LYS A 93 -8.22 -18.03 1.96
C LYS A 93 -9.42 -18.65 2.67
N HIS A 94 -9.57 -18.39 3.97
CA HIS A 94 -10.68 -18.91 4.76
C HIS A 94 -12.04 -18.51 4.20
N GLU A 95 -12.99 -19.44 4.26
CA GLU A 95 -14.36 -19.23 3.81
C GLU A 95 -15.35 -18.89 4.92
N TYR A 96 -14.84 -18.63 6.13
CA TYR A 96 -15.61 -18.43 7.34
C TYR A 96 -15.04 -17.27 8.17
N GLU A 97 -15.86 -16.68 9.04
CA GLU A 97 -15.38 -15.61 9.92
C GLU A 97 -14.33 -16.13 10.89
N ILE A 98 -13.24 -15.38 11.04
CA ILE A 98 -12.20 -15.67 12.03
C ILE A 98 -12.14 -14.56 13.08
N ALA A 99 -11.70 -14.89 14.28
CA ALA A 99 -11.48 -13.89 15.32
C ALA A 99 -10.44 -12.85 14.85
N PRO A 100 -10.49 -11.60 15.36
CA PRO A 100 -9.50 -10.59 15.04
C PRO A 100 -8.06 -11.09 15.27
N ILE A 101 -7.15 -10.71 14.38
CA ILE A 101 -5.72 -11.01 14.52
C ILE A 101 -5.05 -9.75 15.05
N ASN A 102 -4.59 -9.79 16.30
CA ASN A 102 -3.89 -8.66 16.89
C ASN A 102 -2.41 -8.75 16.50
N CYS A 103 -1.94 -7.79 15.73
CA CYS A 103 -0.54 -7.72 15.29
C CYS A 103 0.29 -6.73 16.12
N GLY A 104 -0.27 -6.20 17.22
CA GLY A 104 0.37 -5.17 18.03
C GLY A 104 0.65 -3.90 17.25
N VAL A 105 1.72 -3.19 17.59
CA VAL A 105 2.21 -2.07 16.77
C VAL A 105 3.08 -2.65 15.66
N LEU A 106 2.52 -2.74 14.45
CA LEU A 106 3.22 -3.26 13.28
C LEU A 106 4.40 -2.34 12.90
N ASN A 107 5.62 -2.84 13.10
CA ASN A 107 6.84 -2.21 12.56
C ASN A 107 7.09 -2.72 11.14
N VAL A 108 6.27 -2.24 10.20
CA VAL A 108 6.29 -2.71 8.81
C VAL A 108 6.49 -1.58 7.81
N GLU A 109 7.27 -1.82 6.73
CA GLU A 109 7.36 -0.86 5.61
C GLU A 109 6.08 -0.95 4.76
N GLU A 110 5.65 -2.16 4.42
CA GLU A 110 4.47 -2.43 3.60
C GLU A 110 3.69 -3.64 4.13
N VAL A 111 2.36 -3.50 4.21
CA VAL A 111 1.44 -4.59 4.57
C VAL A 111 0.44 -4.85 3.45
N ARG A 112 0.25 -6.13 3.13
CA ARG A 112 -0.74 -6.60 2.17
C ARG A 112 -1.64 -7.64 2.79
N ILE A 113 -2.94 -7.48 2.57
CA ILE A 113 -3.95 -8.46 2.94
C ILE A 113 -4.70 -8.82 1.68
N PHE A 114 -4.44 -10.01 1.15
CA PHE A 114 -5.08 -10.48 -0.07
C PHE A 114 -6.45 -11.08 0.23
N THR A 115 -7.42 -10.72 -0.60
CA THR A 115 -8.66 -11.47 -0.74
C THR A 115 -8.87 -11.78 -2.21
N LYS A 116 -9.33 -13.01 -2.49
CA LYS A 116 -9.58 -13.45 -3.87
C LYS A 116 -10.89 -12.92 -4.43
N THR A 117 -11.90 -12.74 -3.58
CA THR A 117 -13.26 -12.31 -3.98
C THR A 117 -13.92 -11.52 -2.86
N SER A 118 -15.00 -10.80 -3.18
CA SER A 118 -15.86 -10.12 -2.21
C SER A 118 -16.81 -11.03 -1.40
N LYS A 119 -16.73 -12.37 -1.54
CA LYS A 119 -17.59 -13.33 -0.82
C LYS A 119 -17.39 -13.26 0.69
N ASN A 120 -16.13 -13.27 1.11
CA ASN A 120 -15.67 -13.27 2.51
C ASN A 120 -14.68 -12.12 2.70
N PRO A 121 -15.16 -10.87 2.84
CA PRO A 121 -14.29 -9.73 3.03
C PRO A 121 -13.53 -9.82 4.37
N VAL A 122 -12.34 -9.22 4.43
CA VAL A 122 -11.53 -9.11 5.64
C VAL A 122 -12.31 -8.34 6.71
N ASN A 123 -12.55 -9.01 7.84
CA ASN A 123 -13.18 -8.44 9.03
C ASN A 123 -12.28 -8.56 10.28
N TRP A 124 -11.19 -9.31 10.20
CA TRP A 124 -10.28 -9.58 11.31
C TRP A 124 -9.18 -8.53 11.47
N PHE A 125 -8.94 -7.69 10.45
CA PHE A 125 -8.02 -6.57 10.49
C PHE A 125 -8.82 -5.28 10.70
N THR A 126 -8.71 -4.67 11.87
CA THR A 126 -9.61 -3.58 12.29
C THR A 126 -9.05 -2.20 11.97
N VAL A 127 -9.92 -1.18 12.00
CA VAL A 127 -9.52 0.22 11.87
C VAL A 127 -8.52 0.63 12.96
N GLU A 128 -8.65 0.11 14.19
CA GLU A 128 -7.68 0.40 15.26
C GLU A 128 -6.30 -0.19 14.96
N GLN A 129 -6.24 -1.40 14.39
CA GLN A 129 -4.98 -2.02 13.96
C GLN A 129 -4.33 -1.22 12.83
N MET A 130 -5.13 -0.76 11.86
CA MET A 130 -4.67 0.15 10.79
C MET A 130 -4.12 1.46 11.36
N MET A 131 -4.82 2.06 12.32
CA MET A 131 -4.46 3.35 12.90
C MET A 131 -3.18 3.32 13.76
N ARG A 132 -2.87 2.17 14.37
CA ARG A 132 -1.64 1.95 15.15
C ARG A 132 -0.43 1.58 14.29
N THR A 133 -0.65 1.19 13.04
CA THR A 133 0.41 0.87 12.10
C THR A 133 1.01 2.19 11.58
N ASN A 134 2.32 2.26 11.37
CA ASN A 134 2.97 3.41 10.71
C ASN A 134 3.81 2.91 9.53
N CYS A 135 3.11 2.39 8.54
CA CYS A 135 3.69 1.85 7.32
C CYS A 135 3.66 2.87 6.18
N SER A 136 4.50 2.65 5.17
CA SER A 136 4.48 3.44 3.94
C SER A 136 3.36 3.02 3.00
N LYS A 137 3.00 1.72 2.99
CA LYS A 137 2.04 1.16 2.06
C LYS A 137 1.14 0.16 2.73
N MET A 138 -0.16 0.33 2.52
CA MET A 138 -1.17 -0.55 3.08
C MET A 138 -2.17 -0.92 1.98
N ILE A 139 -2.19 -2.19 1.61
CA ILE A 139 -3.03 -2.72 0.54
C ILE A 139 -3.91 -3.83 1.10
N LEU A 140 -5.19 -3.53 1.24
CA LEU A 140 -6.20 -4.50 1.66
C LEU A 140 -7.05 -4.87 0.44
N GLY A 141 -7.38 -6.14 0.31
CA GLY A 141 -8.43 -6.57 -0.60
C GLY A 141 -9.81 -6.14 -0.09
N ALA A 142 -10.86 -6.85 -0.54
CA ALA A 142 -12.21 -6.68 -0.02
C ALA A 142 -12.22 -6.76 1.52
N CYS A 143 -12.69 -5.70 2.19
CA CYS A 143 -12.83 -5.62 3.64
C CYS A 143 -14.20 -5.09 4.04
N THR A 144 -14.50 -5.14 5.34
CA THR A 144 -15.78 -4.70 5.90
C THR A 144 -15.80 -3.22 6.30
N PHE A 145 -14.76 -2.45 5.97
CA PHE A 145 -14.72 -1.02 6.31
C PHE A 145 -15.89 -0.26 5.71
N ASP A 146 -16.43 0.65 6.50
CA ASP A 146 -17.49 1.57 6.11
C ASP A 146 -17.01 3.02 6.06
N GLU A 147 -17.96 3.93 5.82
CA GLU A 147 -17.71 5.36 5.72
C GLU A 147 -17.08 5.93 7.01
N ASN A 148 -17.51 5.44 8.16
CA ASN A 148 -17.01 5.89 9.46
C ASN A 148 -15.60 5.38 9.73
N ASP A 149 -15.29 4.13 9.37
CA ASP A 149 -13.93 3.59 9.46
C ASP A 149 -12.95 4.40 8.59
N LEU A 150 -13.35 4.70 7.34
CA LEU A 150 -12.54 5.50 6.42
C LEU A 150 -12.40 6.94 6.89
N ASN A 151 -13.48 7.56 7.39
CA ASN A 151 -13.44 8.92 7.96
C ASN A 151 -12.46 9.00 9.15
N GLN A 152 -12.53 8.03 10.08
CA GLN A 152 -11.61 7.95 11.22
C GLN A 152 -10.16 7.81 10.77
N PHE A 153 -9.90 6.96 9.78
CA PHE A 153 -8.57 6.80 9.20
C PHE A 153 -8.03 8.10 8.61
N ILE A 154 -8.83 8.76 7.77
CA ILE A 154 -8.42 10.00 7.09
C ILE A 154 -8.19 11.12 8.12
N LYS A 155 -9.09 11.32 9.09
CA LYS A 155 -8.89 12.29 10.19
C LYS A 155 -7.65 11.96 11.00
N GLY A 156 -7.39 10.69 11.25
CA GLY A 156 -6.16 10.21 11.85
C GLY A 156 -4.91 10.65 11.10
N TRP A 157 -4.90 10.43 9.78
CA TRP A 157 -3.79 10.81 8.92
C TRP A 157 -3.61 12.34 8.86
N ILE A 158 -4.70 13.11 8.75
CA ILE A 158 -4.68 14.58 8.80
C ILE A 158 -4.02 15.09 10.09
N ASN A 159 -4.25 14.38 11.20
CA ASN A 159 -3.69 14.71 12.52
C ASN A 159 -2.29 14.12 12.76
N GLY A 160 -1.67 13.46 11.77
CA GLY A 160 -0.27 13.02 11.83
C GLY A 160 -0.06 11.52 12.07
N ASN A 161 -1.13 10.72 12.22
CA ASN A 161 -0.98 9.26 12.22
C ASN A 161 -0.53 8.76 10.84
N ASN A 162 0.08 7.58 10.79
CA ASN A 162 0.57 7.00 9.52
C ASN A 162 1.45 8.00 8.74
N SER A 163 2.38 8.67 9.42
CA SER A 163 3.10 9.81 8.84
C SER A 163 3.99 9.46 7.65
N LYS A 164 4.35 8.18 7.52
CA LYS A 164 5.12 7.59 6.41
C LYS A 164 4.27 7.18 5.20
N MET A 165 2.94 7.26 5.29
CA MET A 165 2.02 6.75 4.27
C MET A 165 2.31 7.40 2.91
N GLU A 166 2.43 6.55 1.89
CA GLU A 166 2.54 6.88 0.47
C GLU A 166 1.30 6.38 -0.28
N LEU A 167 0.81 5.18 0.09
CA LEU A 167 -0.25 4.49 -0.64
C LEU A 167 -1.14 3.70 0.31
N PHE A 168 -2.44 4.00 0.30
CA PHE A 168 -3.47 3.19 0.91
C PHE A 168 -4.48 2.76 -0.15
N ILE A 169 -4.65 1.44 -0.32
CA ILE A 169 -5.63 0.86 -1.21
C ILE A 169 -6.46 -0.12 -0.39
N THR A 170 -7.77 -0.01 -0.50
CA THR A 170 -8.69 -1.03 0.01
C THR A 170 -9.83 -1.28 -0.98
N VAL A 171 -10.61 -2.33 -0.77
CA VAL A 171 -11.85 -2.58 -1.50
C VAL A 171 -12.99 -2.63 -0.50
N VAL A 172 -13.97 -1.75 -0.67
CA VAL A 172 -15.11 -1.57 0.24
C VAL A 172 -16.43 -1.70 -0.52
N LYS A 173 -17.54 -1.89 0.22
CA LYS A 173 -18.89 -1.75 -0.35
C LYS A 173 -19.04 -0.36 -0.99
N THR A 174 -20.06 -0.15 -1.80
CA THR A 174 -20.42 1.21 -2.25
C THR A 174 -20.59 2.11 -1.03
N ILE A 175 -19.81 3.19 -0.98
CA ILE A 175 -19.73 4.15 0.13
C ILE A 175 -20.27 5.51 -0.30
N ASP A 176 -20.84 6.23 0.65
CA ASP A 176 -21.15 7.65 0.47
C ASP A 176 -19.93 8.52 0.83
N PHE A 177 -19.30 9.13 -0.17
CA PHE A 177 -18.16 10.00 0.04
C PHE A 177 -18.49 11.26 0.86
N ALA A 178 -19.75 11.71 0.89
CA ALA A 178 -20.14 12.81 1.77
C ALA A 178 -19.96 12.44 3.26
N LEU A 179 -20.25 11.17 3.61
CA LEU A 179 -20.03 10.65 4.97
C LEU A 179 -18.54 10.38 5.24
N VAL A 180 -17.81 9.84 4.25
CA VAL A 180 -16.35 9.65 4.36
C VAL A 180 -15.63 10.96 4.64
N PHE A 181 -16.08 12.07 4.06
CA PHE A 181 -15.48 13.39 4.21
C PHE A 181 -16.18 14.30 5.22
N ASP A 182 -17.09 13.77 6.04
CA ASP A 182 -17.76 14.58 7.05
C ASP A 182 -16.74 15.22 8.01
N GLY A 183 -16.78 16.55 8.11
CA GLY A 183 -15.83 17.35 8.88
C GLY A 183 -14.40 17.39 8.32
N ILE A 184 -14.21 17.13 7.02
CA ILE A 184 -12.92 17.19 6.32
C ILE A 184 -13.00 18.21 5.18
N GLU A 185 -12.00 19.10 5.08
CA GLU A 185 -11.86 20.01 3.95
C GLU A 185 -11.34 19.24 2.73
N VAL A 186 -12.05 19.34 1.61
CA VAL A 186 -11.76 18.59 0.38
C VAL A 186 -11.72 19.54 -0.81
N ASP A 187 -10.61 19.51 -1.53
CA ASP A 187 -10.41 20.20 -2.81
C ASP A 187 -10.80 19.26 -3.96
N VAL A 188 -11.94 19.53 -4.62
CA VAL A 188 -12.35 18.76 -5.81
C VAL A 188 -11.54 19.23 -7.02
N ARG A 189 -10.84 18.30 -7.68
CA ARG A 189 -10.03 18.59 -8.87
C ARG A 189 -10.84 18.50 -10.16
N ASP A 190 -10.35 19.18 -11.19
CA ASP A 190 -10.87 19.07 -12.55
C ASP A 190 -10.92 17.58 -12.96
N PRO A 191 -12.09 17.04 -13.35
CA PRO A 191 -12.22 15.65 -13.79
C PRO A 191 -11.30 15.27 -14.96
N MET A 192 -10.82 16.24 -15.76
CA MET A 192 -9.90 16.01 -16.87
C MET A 192 -8.42 16.08 -16.47
N LEU A 193 -8.11 16.50 -15.25
CA LEU A 193 -6.74 16.58 -14.76
C LEU A 193 -6.18 15.18 -14.54
N VAL A 194 -5.11 14.81 -15.25
CA VAL A 194 -4.43 13.53 -15.07
C VAL A 194 -3.06 13.76 -14.42
N ARG A 195 -2.83 13.17 -13.24
CA ARG A 195 -1.57 13.26 -12.50
C ARG A 195 -0.96 11.86 -12.35
N PRO A 196 0.25 11.61 -12.91
CA PRO A 196 0.96 10.36 -12.70
C PRO A 196 1.55 10.33 -11.29
N PHE A 197 1.24 9.27 -10.55
CA PHE A 197 1.80 8.97 -9.24
C PHE A 197 2.73 7.76 -9.36
N TYR A 198 3.99 7.95 -8.95
CA TYR A 198 5.02 6.92 -9.02
C TYR A 198 5.30 6.35 -7.63
N SER A 199 5.27 5.03 -7.52
CA SER A 199 5.58 4.31 -6.30
C SER A 199 6.23 2.96 -6.63
N SER A 200 6.21 2.03 -5.68
CA SER A 200 6.65 0.66 -5.88
C SER A 200 5.85 -0.32 -5.05
N MET A 201 5.81 -1.57 -5.49
CA MET A 201 5.08 -2.68 -4.89
C MET A 201 6.01 -3.89 -4.78
N LEU A 202 6.35 -4.33 -3.56
CA LEU A 202 7.34 -5.39 -3.34
C LEU A 202 8.62 -5.16 -4.17
N THR A 203 9.13 -3.92 -4.16
CA THR A 203 10.26 -3.42 -4.98
C THR A 203 10.01 -3.19 -6.48
N HIS A 204 8.89 -3.62 -7.03
CA HIS A 204 8.57 -3.40 -8.45
C HIS A 204 8.01 -1.98 -8.65
N PRO A 205 8.55 -1.18 -9.58
CA PRO A 205 8.01 0.14 -9.89
C PRO A 205 6.52 0.05 -10.25
N LEU A 206 5.74 1.01 -9.78
CA LEU A 206 4.32 1.11 -10.07
C LEU A 206 3.96 2.55 -10.41
N GLU A 207 3.12 2.71 -11.43
CA GLU A 207 2.57 3.99 -11.84
C GLU A 207 1.05 3.92 -11.74
N PHE A 208 0.45 4.93 -11.11
CA PHE A 208 -0.98 5.15 -11.09
C PHE A 208 -1.30 6.45 -11.80
N LEU A 209 -2.35 6.47 -12.60
CA LEU A 209 -2.93 7.70 -13.12
C LEU A 209 -4.06 8.12 -12.18
N ILE A 210 -3.88 9.27 -11.52
CA ILE A 210 -4.93 9.91 -10.73
C ILE A 210 -5.67 10.88 -11.64
N VAL A 211 -6.92 10.56 -11.97
CA VAL A 211 -7.77 11.36 -12.86
C VAL A 211 -8.76 12.14 -12.01
N GLY A 212 -8.64 13.47 -12.02
CA GLY A 212 -9.28 14.36 -11.07
C GLY A 212 -8.86 14.04 -9.64
N GLY A 213 -9.83 13.56 -8.86
CA GLY A 213 -9.66 13.15 -7.48
C GLY A 213 -10.11 14.20 -6.46
N LEU A 214 -10.17 13.74 -5.21
CA LEU A 214 -10.56 14.49 -4.05
C LEU A 214 -9.30 14.72 -3.22
N ASP A 215 -8.78 15.94 -3.24
CA ASP A 215 -7.56 16.27 -2.52
C ASP A 215 -7.89 16.65 -1.08
N ILE A 216 -7.14 16.06 -0.15
CA ILE A 216 -7.17 16.39 1.27
C ILE A 216 -5.78 16.84 1.71
N ARG A 217 -5.73 17.64 2.77
CA ARG A 217 -4.47 18.20 3.29
C ARG A 217 -4.25 17.82 4.74
N ARG A 218 -3.06 17.30 5.02
CA ARG A 218 -2.58 17.09 6.39
C ARG A 218 -2.19 18.43 7.01
N ASN A 219 -2.20 18.52 8.34
CA ASN A 219 -1.88 19.74 9.08
C ASN A 219 -0.47 20.31 8.79
N ASP A 220 0.45 19.50 8.29
CA ASP A 220 1.80 19.92 7.89
C ASP A 220 1.91 20.35 6.41
N GLY A 221 0.78 20.42 5.70
CA GLY A 221 0.72 20.81 4.29
C GLY A 221 0.86 19.65 3.30
N THR A 222 1.10 18.42 3.75
CA THR A 222 1.15 17.25 2.86
C THR A 222 -0.21 17.03 2.20
N VAL A 223 -0.22 16.82 0.89
CA VAL A 223 -1.44 16.57 0.13
C VAL A 223 -1.59 15.08 -0.15
N ALA A 224 -2.81 14.58 -0.05
CA ALA A 224 -3.18 13.28 -0.56
C ALA A 224 -4.38 13.40 -1.51
N SER A 225 -4.45 12.52 -2.51
CA SER A 225 -5.59 12.42 -3.40
C SER A 225 -6.32 11.12 -3.16
N ILE A 226 -7.63 11.21 -3.03
CA ILE A 226 -8.52 10.06 -2.88
C ILE A 226 -9.36 9.92 -4.16
N GLN A 227 -9.48 8.69 -4.65
CA GLN A 227 -10.37 8.37 -5.77
C GLN A 227 -11.10 7.04 -5.53
N PRO A 228 -12.38 6.94 -5.90
CA PRO A 228 -12.98 5.64 -6.16
C PRO A 228 -12.28 5.01 -7.35
N GLY A 229 -11.99 3.72 -7.27
CA GLY A 229 -11.52 2.93 -8.40
C GLY A 229 -12.63 2.08 -9.00
N ALA A 230 -12.23 1.21 -9.91
CA ALA A 230 -13.15 0.30 -10.59
C ALA A 230 -13.88 -0.66 -9.63
N GLU A 231 -14.93 -1.29 -10.13
CA GLU A 231 -15.58 -2.39 -9.43
C GLU A 231 -14.60 -3.56 -9.25
N PHE A 232 -14.60 -4.12 -8.04
CA PHE A 232 -13.82 -5.30 -7.68
C PHE A 232 -14.59 -6.57 -7.98
N ALA A 233 -13.91 -7.56 -8.55
CA ALA A 233 -14.54 -8.82 -8.92
C ALA A 233 -15.09 -9.58 -7.70
N GLY A 234 -16.33 -10.06 -7.81
CA GLY A 234 -16.90 -11.00 -6.86
C GLY A 234 -18.42 -10.97 -6.80
N PRO A 235 -19.02 -11.77 -5.90
CA PRO A 235 -20.48 -11.89 -5.80
C PRO A 235 -21.15 -10.67 -5.16
N ARG A 236 -20.39 -9.79 -4.51
CA ARG A 236 -20.87 -8.51 -3.95
C ARG A 236 -20.23 -7.36 -4.70
N VAL A 237 -21.03 -6.36 -5.07
CA VAL A 237 -20.55 -5.11 -5.67
C VAL A 237 -19.72 -4.36 -4.63
N MET A 238 -18.43 -4.23 -4.91
CA MET A 238 -17.46 -3.52 -4.09
C MET A 238 -16.56 -2.71 -5.02
N ASN A 239 -16.01 -1.61 -4.53
CA ASN A 239 -15.19 -0.71 -5.33
C ASN A 239 -13.85 -0.49 -4.62
N TYR A 240 -12.82 -0.26 -5.43
CA TYR A 240 -11.56 0.20 -4.89
C TYR A 240 -11.72 1.59 -4.25
N PHE A 241 -11.10 1.77 -3.10
CA PHE A 241 -10.83 3.06 -2.49
C PHE A 241 -9.31 3.24 -2.51
N THR A 242 -8.84 4.28 -3.19
CA THR A 242 -7.41 4.56 -3.32
C THR A 242 -7.11 5.93 -2.75
N MET A 243 -6.12 5.99 -1.86
CA MET A 243 -5.52 7.21 -1.35
C MET A 243 -4.02 7.17 -1.69
N VAL A 244 -3.56 8.18 -2.41
CA VAL A 244 -2.12 8.39 -2.68
C VAL A 244 -1.65 9.65 -1.97
N VAL A 245 -0.48 9.59 -1.35
CA VAL A 245 0.12 10.74 -0.67
C VAL A 245 1.25 11.29 -1.52
N TRP A 246 1.14 12.56 -1.90
CA TRP A 246 2.13 13.19 -2.77
C TRP A 246 3.40 13.49 -1.96
N PRO A 247 4.61 13.17 -2.49
CA PRO A 247 5.84 13.54 -1.84
C PRO A 247 5.92 15.07 -1.71
N GLN A 248 6.29 15.56 -0.52
CA GLN A 248 6.46 16.99 -0.28
C GLN A 248 7.48 17.55 -1.28
N GLY A 249 7.02 18.45 -2.15
CA GLY A 249 7.83 19.09 -3.17
C GLY A 249 8.01 18.33 -4.49
N LYS A 250 6.93 17.82 -5.13
CA LYS A 250 6.61 17.91 -6.60
C LYS A 250 5.72 16.73 -7.09
N PRO A 251 4.57 16.99 -7.75
CA PRO A 251 4.53 17.25 -9.21
C PRO A 251 4.06 18.64 -9.61
N ASP A 252 3.08 19.23 -8.90
CA ASP A 252 2.42 20.46 -9.35
C ASP A 252 3.36 21.68 -9.40
N GLU A 253 4.35 21.78 -8.50
CA GLU A 253 5.39 22.83 -8.61
C GLU A 253 6.36 22.61 -9.78
N LEU A 254 6.66 21.36 -10.16
CA LEU A 254 7.52 21.06 -11.31
C LEU A 254 6.79 21.29 -12.62
N VAL A 255 5.52 20.87 -12.67
CA VAL A 255 4.64 21.08 -13.81
C VAL A 255 4.37 22.57 -13.96
N ALA A 256 3.98 23.29 -12.90
CA ALA A 256 3.83 24.74 -12.95
C ALA A 256 5.12 25.45 -13.36
N LYS A 257 6.29 25.06 -12.82
CA LYS A 257 7.58 25.64 -13.26
C LYS A 257 7.91 25.33 -14.72
N LYS A 258 7.65 24.11 -15.20
CA LYS A 258 7.88 23.75 -16.60
C LYS A 258 6.91 24.48 -17.53
N THR A 259 5.64 24.59 -17.14
CA THR A 259 4.62 25.34 -17.88
C THR A 259 5.00 26.82 -17.95
N GLU A 260 5.37 27.45 -16.82
CA GLU A 260 5.87 28.84 -16.82
C GLU A 260 7.16 29.03 -17.62
N ASP A 261 8.10 28.10 -17.57
CA ASP A 261 9.34 28.15 -18.35
C ASP A 261 9.07 28.05 -19.86
N VAL A 262 8.14 27.17 -20.26
CA VAL A 262 7.69 27.07 -21.65
C VAL A 262 6.96 28.34 -22.10
N HIS A 263 6.15 28.97 -21.25
CA HIS A 263 5.53 30.26 -21.57
C HIS A 263 6.55 31.39 -21.70
N LYS A 264 7.55 31.47 -20.80
CA LYS A 264 8.59 32.52 -20.83
C LYS A 264 9.60 32.33 -21.96
N ASN A 265 9.98 31.08 -22.26
CA ASN A 265 11.06 30.75 -23.19
C ASN A 265 10.58 30.03 -24.46
N GLY A 266 9.28 30.09 -24.77
CA GLY A 266 8.65 29.34 -25.87
C GLY A 266 9.31 29.57 -27.23
N ALA A 267 9.83 30.78 -27.49
CA ALA A 267 10.55 31.10 -28.72
C ALA A 267 11.89 30.35 -28.87
N GLU A 268 12.62 30.11 -27.78
CA GLU A 268 13.86 29.33 -27.81
C GLU A 268 13.59 27.83 -27.96
N TRP A 269 12.56 27.33 -27.27
CA TRP A 269 12.11 25.94 -27.40
C TRP A 269 11.65 25.62 -28.82
N TYR A 270 10.88 26.52 -29.44
CA TYR A 270 10.47 26.39 -30.84
C TYR A 270 11.68 26.34 -31.78
N LYS A 271 12.66 27.23 -31.63
CA LYS A 271 13.88 27.22 -32.46
C LYS A 271 14.64 25.90 -32.35
N LYS A 272 14.80 25.36 -31.14
CA LYS A 272 15.46 24.06 -30.92
C LYS A 272 14.64 22.92 -31.53
N ALA A 273 13.33 22.92 -31.37
CA ALA A 273 12.45 21.89 -31.94
C ALA A 273 12.48 21.90 -33.48
N VAL A 274 12.47 23.06 -34.12
CA VAL A 274 12.59 23.20 -35.58
C VAL A 274 13.95 22.70 -36.08
N GLN A 275 15.04 22.95 -35.34
CA GLN A 275 16.37 22.42 -35.68
C GLN A 275 16.42 20.89 -35.62
N VAL A 276 15.70 20.27 -34.69
CA VAL A 276 15.64 18.80 -34.55
C VAL A 276 14.76 18.18 -35.62
N VAL A 277 13.59 18.78 -35.89
CA VAL A 277 12.60 18.25 -36.85
C VAL A 277 12.97 18.59 -38.29
N ASN A 278 13.83 19.59 -38.49
CA ASN A 278 14.30 20.12 -39.77
C ASN A 278 13.16 20.49 -40.75
N ASP A 279 11.99 20.82 -40.20
CA ASP A 279 10.81 21.30 -40.91
C ASP A 279 9.97 22.18 -39.96
N PRO A 280 9.97 23.52 -40.15
CA PRO A 280 9.23 24.43 -39.29
C PRO A 280 7.70 24.26 -39.35
N ALA A 281 7.16 23.70 -40.44
CA ALA A 281 5.71 23.53 -40.58
C ALA A 281 5.16 22.37 -39.72
N ARG A 282 6.06 21.53 -39.19
CA ARG A 282 5.72 20.38 -38.35
C ARG A 282 5.89 20.63 -36.85
N VAL A 283 6.22 21.86 -36.46
CA VAL A 283 6.38 22.28 -35.06
C VAL A 283 5.38 23.37 -34.78
N ASP A 284 4.60 23.21 -33.71
CA ASP A 284 3.62 24.22 -33.31
C ASP A 284 4.32 25.49 -32.83
N LYS A 285 3.87 26.64 -33.34
CA LYS A 285 4.42 27.93 -32.96
C LYS A 285 3.97 28.31 -31.55
N PRO A 286 4.85 28.93 -30.75
CA PRO A 286 4.46 29.41 -29.43
C PRO A 286 3.42 30.52 -29.57
N ILE A 287 2.38 30.44 -28.73
CA ILE A 287 1.33 31.46 -28.64
C ILE A 287 1.95 32.67 -27.94
N VAL A 288 1.89 33.84 -28.58
CA VAL A 288 2.39 35.10 -28.01
C VAL A 288 1.21 35.83 -27.38
N ASP A 289 1.32 36.23 -26.12
CA ASP A 289 0.26 36.87 -25.31
C ASP A 289 -0.31 38.19 -25.90
N SER A 290 0.13 38.63 -27.08
CA SER A 290 -0.48 39.75 -27.79
C SER A 290 -1.84 39.45 -28.44
N ASP A 291 -2.21 38.17 -28.56
CA ASP A 291 -3.47 37.78 -29.23
C ASP A 291 -4.63 37.52 -28.24
N ALA A 292 -4.39 37.63 -26.92
CA ALA A 292 -5.41 37.45 -25.88
C ALA A 292 -6.25 38.72 -25.59
N TYR A 293 -5.89 39.87 -26.17
CA TYR A 293 -6.67 41.11 -26.08
C TYR A 293 -6.87 41.73 -27.48
N GLY A 294 -7.92 41.31 -28.20
CA GLY A 294 -8.33 42.05 -29.41
C GLY A 294 -9.42 41.41 -30.28
N LYS A 295 -10.60 42.04 -30.24
CA LYS A 295 -11.80 41.95 -31.12
C LYS A 295 -12.86 40.94 -30.63
N ASN A 296 -14.00 41.33 -30.07
CA ASN A 296 -14.77 42.59 -30.07
C ASN A 296 -15.37 42.85 -28.69
#